data_AF-A0A3P1ZVH8-F1
#
_entry.id   AF-A0A3P1ZVH8-F1
#
_cell.length_a   1.000
_cell.length_b   1.000
_cell.length_c   1.000
_cell.angle_alpha   90.00
_cell.angle_beta   90.00
_cell.angle_gamma   90.00
#
_symmetry.space_group_name_H-M   'P 1'
#
loop_
_entity.id
_entity.type
_entity.pdbx_description
1 polymer ?
#
loop_
_entity_poly.entity_id
_entity_poly.type
_entity_poly.pdbx_seq_one_letter_code
_entity_poly.pdbx_strand_id
1 'polypeptide(L)'
;MLRIIKERLRQKYRTQDYPRRMPVLPARYRGLPHIERVTCGSCRACHTACPTGALTPADGIQGGPPALDMGLCTFCGACHAACPQKAITFTGEHRMASFTREGLIITPGLSPAPPPAAPEKFSLFRKSLRLRQVSAGGCNACEADCNVLTTLVFDLGRFGIDFVASPRHADGLLITGPIPENMRQALVDTLTATPEPRVVIAVGACAISGGLFRSSPLCRTGVQSLFPADLFVPGCPPNPWTILDALLSLQGRNRTRVSG
;
A
#
# COMPACT_ATOMS: atom_id res chain seq x y z
N MET A 1 -25.95 34.47 14.48
CA MET A 1 -24.56 34.21 14.91
C MET A 1 -24.43 33.13 15.99
N LEU A 2 -25.15 33.19 17.12
CA LEU A 2 -25.03 32.22 18.23
C LEU A 2 -25.23 30.74 17.81
N ARG A 3 -26.16 30.50 16.88
CA ARG A 3 -26.43 29.16 16.33
C ARG A 3 -25.22 28.60 15.56
N ILE A 4 -24.50 29.44 14.80
CA ILE A 4 -23.28 29.06 14.07
C ILE A 4 -22.13 28.76 15.04
N ILE A 5 -21.97 29.57 16.08
CA ILE A 5 -20.95 29.35 17.11
C ILE A 5 -21.22 28.03 17.86
N LYS A 6 -22.48 27.80 18.25
CA LYS A 6 -22.92 26.55 18.89
C LYS A 6 -22.67 25.33 18.00
N GLU A 7 -22.96 25.43 16.71
CA GLU A 7 -22.68 24.36 15.76
C GLU A 7 -21.17 24.13 15.56
N ARG A 8 -20.37 25.18 15.48
CA ARG A 8 -18.90 25.06 15.36
C ARG A 8 -18.28 24.40 16.59
N LEU A 9 -18.73 24.77 17.79
CA LEU A 9 -18.33 24.14 19.05
C LEU A 9 -18.77 22.67 19.12
N ARG A 10 -19.95 22.34 18.57
CA ARG A 10 -20.48 20.97 18.51
C ARG A 10 -19.72 20.10 17.49
N GLN A 11 -19.44 20.63 16.31
CA GLN A 11 -18.80 19.88 15.22
C GLN A 11 -17.30 19.66 15.46
N LYS A 12 -16.64 20.56 16.20
CA LYS A 12 -15.18 20.55 16.45
C LYS A 12 -14.41 20.39 15.13
N TYR A 13 -13.24 19.72 15.17
CA TYR A 13 -12.52 19.30 13.99
C TYR A 13 -12.99 17.90 13.56
N ARG A 14 -13.21 17.70 12.26
CA ARG A 14 -13.59 16.40 11.67
C ARG A 14 -12.39 15.54 11.28
N THR A 15 -11.20 16.12 11.30
CA THR A 15 -9.94 15.45 11.03
C THR A 15 -9.63 14.43 12.11
N GLN A 16 -9.29 13.23 11.68
CA GLN A 16 -8.97 12.12 12.58
C GLN A 16 -7.64 12.35 13.27
N ASP A 17 -7.53 11.90 14.52
CA ASP A 17 -6.34 12.12 15.36
C ASP A 17 -5.19 11.13 15.07
N TYR A 18 -5.01 10.74 13.81
CA TYR A 18 -3.86 9.96 13.37
C TYR A 18 -2.61 10.85 13.23
N PRO A 19 -1.38 10.40 13.56
CA PRO A 19 -0.99 9.09 14.09
C PRO A 19 -0.99 9.00 15.62
N ARG A 20 -1.63 9.94 16.34
CA ARG A 20 -1.69 9.89 17.82
C ARG A 20 -2.63 8.79 18.32
N ARG A 21 -3.73 8.57 17.60
CA ARG A 21 -4.73 7.53 17.84
C ARG A 21 -4.88 6.68 16.59
N MET A 22 -4.79 5.36 16.76
CA MET A 22 -5.00 4.42 15.65
C MET A 22 -6.46 4.41 15.21
N PRO A 23 -6.74 4.28 13.90
CA PRO A 23 -8.09 4.18 13.39
C PRO A 23 -8.74 2.86 13.83
N VAL A 24 -10.03 2.90 14.13
CA VAL A 24 -10.83 1.69 14.32
C VAL A 24 -11.32 1.23 12.96
N LEU A 25 -10.85 0.07 12.51
CA LEU A 25 -11.23 -0.50 11.23
C LEU A 25 -12.39 -1.49 11.40
N PRO A 26 -13.29 -1.62 10.41
CA PRO A 26 -14.39 -2.58 10.48
C PRO A 26 -13.89 -4.03 10.63
N ALA A 27 -14.66 -4.90 11.27
CA ALA A 27 -14.31 -6.33 11.42
C ALA A 27 -14.09 -7.07 10.09
N ARG A 28 -14.67 -6.58 8.99
CA ARG A 28 -14.46 -7.11 7.63
C ARG A 28 -13.17 -6.63 6.96
N TYR A 29 -12.45 -5.69 7.56
CA TYR A 29 -11.19 -5.21 7.02
C TYR A 29 -10.15 -6.33 7.01
N ARG A 30 -9.44 -6.45 5.89
CA ARG A 30 -8.38 -7.42 5.71
C ARG A 30 -7.07 -6.67 5.59
N GLY A 31 -6.42 -6.49 6.73
CA GLY A 31 -5.11 -5.90 6.84
C GLY A 31 -4.01 -6.94 6.67
N LEU A 32 -2.92 -6.71 7.40
CA LEU A 32 -1.70 -7.50 7.37
C LEU A 32 -2.01 -8.99 7.59
N PRO A 33 -1.65 -9.88 6.65
CA PRO A 33 -1.85 -11.30 6.81
C PRO A 33 -1.02 -11.87 7.96
N HIS A 34 -1.62 -12.80 8.71
CA HIS A 34 -0.93 -13.65 9.66
C HIS A 34 -0.98 -15.09 9.13
N ILE A 35 0.18 -15.75 9.11
CA ILE A 35 0.30 -17.13 8.62
C ILE A 35 0.82 -18.01 9.75
N GLU A 36 -0.04 -18.89 10.22
CA GLU A 36 0.30 -19.88 11.24
C GLU A 36 1.13 -21.02 10.65
N ARG A 37 2.00 -21.59 11.48
CA ARG A 37 2.77 -22.79 11.12
C ARG A 37 1.86 -24.01 11.27
N VAL A 38 1.39 -24.52 10.14
CA VAL A 38 0.61 -25.75 10.04
C VAL A 38 1.26 -26.74 9.08
N THR A 39 0.90 -28.02 9.20
CA THR A 39 1.31 -29.06 8.26
C THR A 39 0.24 -29.25 7.19
N CYS A 40 0.56 -28.92 5.94
CA CYS A 40 -0.36 -29.02 4.81
C CYS A 40 -0.27 -30.37 4.08
N GLY A 41 0.85 -31.10 4.16
CA GLY A 41 1.04 -32.35 3.42
C GLY A 41 0.93 -32.14 1.91
N SER A 42 0.01 -32.81 1.22
CA SER A 42 -0.25 -32.60 -0.21
C SER A 42 -1.32 -31.52 -0.50
N CYS A 43 -1.88 -30.88 0.53
CA CYS A 43 -2.95 -29.89 0.37
C CYS A 43 -2.45 -28.65 -0.40
N ARG A 44 -3.20 -28.26 -1.44
CA ARG A 44 -2.97 -27.02 -2.21
C ARG A 44 -4.19 -26.11 -2.32
N ALA A 45 -5.20 -26.31 -1.46
CA ALA A 45 -6.48 -25.61 -1.55
C ALA A 45 -6.34 -24.07 -1.60
N CYS A 46 -5.47 -23.49 -0.77
CA CYS A 46 -5.23 -22.04 -0.77
C CYS A 46 -4.54 -21.55 -2.06
N HIS A 47 -3.60 -22.32 -2.62
CA HIS A 47 -2.94 -21.99 -3.90
C HIS A 47 -3.95 -22.03 -5.05
N THR A 48 -4.76 -23.09 -5.12
CA THR A 48 -5.79 -23.24 -6.17
C THR A 48 -6.85 -22.15 -6.10
N ALA A 49 -7.23 -21.72 -4.90
CA ALA A 49 -8.22 -20.66 -4.70
C ALA A 49 -7.67 -19.24 -4.97
N CYS A 50 -6.34 -19.06 -5.09
CA CYS A 50 -5.74 -17.74 -5.22
C CYS A 50 -5.80 -17.23 -6.69
N PRO A 51 -6.58 -16.17 -6.98
CA PRO A 51 -6.77 -15.73 -8.37
C PRO A 51 -5.51 -15.11 -8.99
N THR A 52 -4.60 -14.58 -8.17
CA THR A 52 -3.36 -13.93 -8.64
C THR A 52 -2.10 -14.79 -8.48
N GLY A 53 -2.23 -16.00 -7.91
CA GLY A 53 -1.07 -16.83 -7.61
C GLY A 53 -0.12 -16.20 -6.59
N ALA A 54 -0.63 -15.40 -5.64
CA ALA A 54 0.16 -14.70 -4.64
C ALA A 54 0.81 -15.61 -3.56
N LEU A 55 0.55 -16.91 -3.60
CA LEU A 55 1.04 -17.87 -2.60
C LEU A 55 2.15 -18.75 -3.18
N THR A 56 3.30 -18.77 -2.51
CA THR A 56 4.45 -19.64 -2.83
C THR A 56 4.77 -20.56 -1.65
N PRO A 57 5.45 -21.70 -1.85
CA PRO A 57 5.94 -22.51 -0.75
C PRO A 57 6.98 -21.72 0.07
N ALA A 58 6.82 -21.62 1.39
CA ALA A 58 7.65 -20.74 2.23
C ALA A 58 9.14 -21.15 2.31
N ASP A 59 9.44 -22.45 2.20
CA ASP A 59 10.80 -22.99 2.36
C ASP A 59 11.27 -23.81 1.14
N GLY A 60 10.56 -23.71 0.00
CA GLY A 60 10.77 -24.61 -1.14
C GLY A 60 10.39 -26.07 -0.89
N ILE A 61 9.99 -26.41 0.34
CA ILE A 61 9.53 -27.73 0.76
C ILE A 61 8.04 -27.86 0.46
N GLN A 62 7.66 -28.91 -0.28
CA GLN A 62 6.25 -29.26 -0.47
C GLN A 62 5.65 -29.77 0.85
N GLY A 63 4.57 -29.13 1.31
CA GLY A 63 3.75 -29.57 2.45
C GLY A 63 3.84 -28.75 3.73
N GLY A 64 4.59 -27.65 3.72
CA GLY A 64 4.50 -26.59 4.72
C GLY A 64 3.45 -25.52 4.39
N PRO A 65 3.24 -24.54 5.28
CA PRO A 65 2.35 -23.41 5.04
C PRO A 65 2.94 -22.48 3.95
N PRO A 66 2.09 -21.79 3.18
CA PRO A 66 2.57 -20.93 2.10
C PRO A 66 3.15 -19.61 2.64
N ALA A 67 4.09 -19.02 1.90
CA ALA A 67 4.37 -17.60 1.96
C ALA A 67 3.36 -16.84 1.07
N LEU A 68 3.04 -15.60 1.45
CA LEU A 68 2.09 -14.74 0.75
C LEU A 68 2.79 -13.45 0.29
N ASP A 69 2.79 -13.18 -1.01
CA ASP A 69 3.27 -11.92 -1.59
C ASP A 69 2.15 -10.87 -1.60
N MET A 70 2.23 -9.89 -0.70
CA MET A 70 1.25 -8.80 -0.63
C MET A 70 1.29 -7.89 -1.87
N GLY A 71 2.39 -7.90 -2.63
CA GLY A 71 2.50 -7.20 -3.90
C GLY A 71 1.65 -7.82 -5.01
N LEU A 72 1.28 -9.11 -4.88
CA LEU A 72 0.39 -9.84 -5.78
C LEU A 72 -1.02 -10.04 -5.19
N CYS A 73 -1.16 -10.01 -3.87
CA CYS A 73 -2.40 -10.29 -3.18
C CYS A 73 -3.47 -9.21 -3.44
N THR A 74 -4.69 -9.64 -3.79
CA THR A 74 -5.86 -8.75 -3.92
C THR A 74 -6.67 -8.64 -2.63
N PHE A 75 -6.24 -9.27 -1.54
CA PHE A 75 -6.92 -9.28 -0.24
C PHE A 75 -8.38 -9.79 -0.32
N CYS A 76 -8.66 -10.67 -1.29
CA CYS A 76 -10.00 -11.25 -1.52
C CYS A 76 -10.43 -12.28 -0.46
N GLY A 77 -9.50 -12.79 0.35
CA GLY A 77 -9.80 -13.76 1.42
C GLY A 77 -10.09 -15.19 0.94
N ALA A 78 -9.98 -15.47 -0.37
CA ALA A 78 -10.25 -16.80 -0.93
C ALA A 78 -9.36 -17.89 -0.32
N CYS A 79 -8.08 -17.57 -0.07
CA CYS A 79 -7.14 -18.50 0.57
C CYS A 79 -7.53 -18.84 2.02
N HIS A 80 -8.01 -17.85 2.79
CA HIS A 80 -8.53 -18.06 4.15
C HIS A 80 -9.81 -18.91 4.13
N ALA A 81 -10.73 -18.63 3.19
CA ALA A 81 -11.97 -19.39 3.04
C ALA A 81 -11.69 -20.85 2.68
N ALA A 82 -10.80 -21.09 1.72
CA ALA A 82 -10.48 -22.42 1.20
C ALA A 82 -9.60 -23.27 2.12
N CYS A 83 -8.84 -22.66 3.05
CA CYS A 83 -7.94 -23.40 3.94
C CYS A 83 -8.73 -24.13 5.04
N PRO A 84 -8.67 -25.48 5.11
CA PRO A 84 -9.37 -26.25 6.16
C PRO A 84 -8.81 -25.97 7.57
N GLN A 85 -7.50 -25.75 7.67
CA GLN A 85 -6.80 -25.47 8.93
C GLN A 85 -6.81 -23.99 9.31
N LYS A 86 -7.37 -23.11 8.47
CA LYS A 86 -7.39 -21.64 8.69
C LYS A 86 -6.01 -21.01 8.92
N ALA A 87 -4.97 -21.58 8.33
CA ALA A 87 -3.59 -21.16 8.48
C ALA A 87 -3.31 -19.70 8.07
N ILE A 88 -4.09 -19.15 7.13
CA ILE A 88 -3.97 -17.75 6.70
C ILE A 88 -5.14 -16.99 7.30
N THR A 89 -4.86 -15.97 8.11
CA THR A 89 -5.85 -15.02 8.62
C THR A 89 -5.44 -13.60 8.24
N PHE A 90 -6.39 -12.67 8.25
CA PHE A 90 -6.14 -11.25 7.98
C PHE A 90 -6.43 -10.46 9.23
N THR A 91 -5.47 -9.67 9.67
CA THR A 91 -5.58 -8.87 10.90
C THR A 91 -6.22 -7.52 10.63
N GLY A 92 -6.47 -6.74 11.70
CA GLY A 92 -6.87 -5.33 11.61
C GLY A 92 -5.71 -4.37 11.33
N GLU A 93 -4.49 -4.86 11.12
CA GLU A 93 -3.30 -4.02 10.96
C GLU A 93 -3.23 -3.43 9.55
N HIS A 94 -3.27 -2.11 9.42
CA HIS A 94 -3.28 -1.42 8.13
C HIS A 94 -1.89 -1.00 7.66
N ARG A 95 -0.89 -1.04 8.54
CA ARG A 95 0.49 -0.67 8.25
C ARG A 95 1.17 -1.81 7.49
N MET A 96 1.02 -1.81 6.17
CA MET A 96 1.46 -2.92 5.30
C MET A 96 2.52 -2.50 4.27
N ALA A 97 2.90 -1.22 4.26
CA ALA A 97 3.85 -0.73 3.27
C ALA A 97 5.28 -1.17 3.58
N SER A 98 6.08 -1.29 2.52
CA SER A 98 7.48 -1.71 2.60
C SER A 98 8.35 -0.85 1.69
N PHE A 99 9.60 -0.61 2.09
CA PHE A 99 10.62 0.06 1.27
C PHE A 99 11.34 -0.92 0.32
N THR A 100 11.08 -2.22 0.44
CA THR A 100 11.64 -3.27 -0.43
C THR A 100 10.54 -4.21 -0.90
N ARG A 101 10.76 -4.92 -2.02
CA ARG A 101 9.80 -5.92 -2.48
C ARG A 101 9.74 -7.11 -1.56
N GLU A 102 10.87 -7.51 -1.02
CA GLU A 102 11.02 -8.67 -0.14
C GLU A 102 10.23 -8.45 1.16
N GLY A 103 10.15 -7.20 1.64
CA GLY A 103 9.34 -6.84 2.80
C GLY A 103 7.82 -6.95 2.59
N LEU A 104 7.34 -7.23 1.36
CA LEU A 104 5.94 -7.57 1.09
C LEU A 104 5.66 -9.07 1.17
N ILE A 105 6.67 -9.90 1.36
CA ILE A 105 6.51 -11.36 1.47
C ILE A 105 6.28 -11.73 2.93
N ILE A 106 5.09 -12.24 3.24
CA ILE A 106 4.74 -12.74 4.57
C ILE A 106 5.00 -14.24 4.61
N THR A 107 5.81 -14.67 5.56
CA THR A 107 6.17 -16.08 5.75
C THR A 107 5.61 -16.63 7.07
N PRO A 108 5.44 -17.95 7.19
CA PRO A 108 4.81 -18.56 8.36
C PRO A 108 5.57 -18.38 9.68
N GLY A 109 4.86 -17.95 10.72
CA GLY A 109 5.39 -17.75 12.05
C GLY A 109 6.30 -16.53 12.21
N LEU A 110 6.48 -15.72 11.15
CA LEU A 110 7.09 -14.40 11.29
C LEU A 110 6.01 -13.40 11.70
N SER A 111 6.26 -12.73 12.82
CA SER A 111 5.52 -11.52 13.15
C SER A 111 5.93 -10.44 12.16
N PRO A 112 4.99 -9.59 11.70
CA PRO A 112 5.35 -8.52 10.81
C PRO A 112 6.41 -7.62 11.45
N ALA A 113 7.53 -7.45 10.75
CA ALA A 113 8.55 -6.51 11.19
C ALA A 113 7.94 -5.10 11.24
N PRO A 114 8.31 -4.25 12.22
CA PRO A 114 7.93 -2.85 12.16
C PRO A 114 8.40 -2.27 10.81
N PRO A 115 7.63 -1.33 10.22
CA PRO A 115 8.02 -0.73 8.95
C PRO A 115 9.45 -0.19 9.07
N PRO A 116 10.32 -0.44 8.07
CA PRO A 116 11.71 -0.02 8.14
C PRO A 116 11.80 1.48 8.41
N ALA A 117 12.86 1.92 9.07
CA ALA A 117 13.12 3.35 9.15
C ALA A 117 13.25 3.91 7.73
N ALA A 118 12.70 5.11 7.50
CA ALA A 118 12.83 5.78 6.23
C ALA A 118 14.31 5.87 5.83
N PRO A 119 14.70 5.40 4.63
CA PRO A 119 16.05 5.57 4.12
C PRO A 119 16.52 7.02 4.22
N GLU A 120 17.80 7.24 4.55
CA GLU A 120 18.35 8.58 4.80
C GLU A 120 18.24 9.51 3.57
N LYS A 121 18.23 8.92 2.36
CA LYS A 121 18.01 9.62 1.09
C LYS A 121 16.68 10.40 1.03
N PHE A 122 15.71 10.09 1.89
CA PHE A 122 14.43 10.80 2.00
C PHE A 122 14.40 11.88 3.10
N SER A 123 15.54 12.19 3.71
CA SER A 123 15.63 13.19 4.79
C SER A 123 15.11 14.58 4.38
N LEU A 124 15.30 14.95 3.11
CA LEU A 124 14.79 16.20 2.54
C LEU A 124 13.25 16.30 2.58
N PHE A 125 12.54 15.17 2.46
CA PHE A 125 11.08 15.12 2.36
C PHE A 125 10.35 15.00 3.70
N ARG A 126 11.07 15.05 4.83
CA ARG A 126 10.50 14.84 6.19
C ARG A 126 9.48 15.90 6.62
N LYS A 127 9.54 17.10 6.04
CA LYS A 127 8.69 18.25 6.41
C LYS A 127 7.72 18.68 5.30
N SER A 128 8.12 18.52 4.05
CA SER A 128 7.34 18.86 2.86
C SER A 128 7.55 17.76 1.83
N LEU A 129 6.45 17.24 1.29
CA LEU A 129 6.47 16.22 0.24
C LEU A 129 5.36 16.50 -0.76
N ARG A 130 5.74 16.96 -1.95
CA ARG A 130 4.82 17.23 -3.08
C ARG A 130 4.83 16.04 -4.01
N LEU A 131 3.70 15.37 -4.18
CA LEU A 131 3.60 14.19 -5.03
C LEU A 131 2.82 14.51 -6.29
N ARG A 132 3.23 13.95 -7.42
CA ARG A 132 2.37 13.84 -8.58
C ARG A 132 1.76 12.44 -8.61
N GLN A 133 0.45 12.36 -8.40
CA GLN A 133 -0.27 11.10 -8.64
C GLN A 133 -0.38 10.86 -10.15
N VAL A 134 0.05 9.68 -10.61
CA VAL A 134 -0.01 9.28 -12.02
C VAL A 134 -0.85 8.00 -12.12
N SER A 135 -2.02 8.10 -12.74
CA SER A 135 -2.79 6.92 -13.11
C SER A 135 -2.23 6.33 -14.40
N ALA A 136 -1.50 5.23 -14.30
CA ALA A 136 -0.95 4.48 -15.42
C ALA A 136 -1.93 3.37 -15.84
N GLY A 137 -3.14 3.76 -16.27
CA GLY A 137 -4.21 2.85 -16.71
C GLY A 137 -5.00 2.21 -15.56
N GLY A 138 -5.17 2.91 -14.44
CA GLY A 138 -5.92 2.40 -13.28
C GLY A 138 -7.43 2.31 -13.51
N CYS A 139 -8.11 1.54 -12.66
CA CYS A 139 -9.58 1.42 -12.64
C CYS A 139 -10.25 2.47 -11.72
N ASN A 140 -9.57 3.57 -11.42
CA ASN A 140 -9.96 4.65 -10.51
C ASN A 140 -10.05 4.29 -9.02
N ALA A 141 -9.89 3.03 -8.62
CA ALA A 141 -10.03 2.63 -7.23
C ALA A 141 -8.90 3.17 -6.33
N CYS A 142 -7.63 2.97 -6.71
CA CYS A 142 -6.49 3.48 -5.94
C CYS A 142 -6.42 5.01 -6.01
N GLU A 143 -6.80 5.59 -7.14
CA GLU A 143 -6.88 7.03 -7.36
C GLU A 143 -7.91 7.68 -6.44
N ALA A 144 -9.10 7.08 -6.31
CA ALA A 144 -10.13 7.54 -5.39
C ALA A 144 -9.64 7.50 -3.94
N ASP A 145 -9.00 6.41 -3.52
CA ASP A 145 -8.47 6.29 -2.16
C ASP A 145 -7.30 7.26 -1.89
N CYS A 146 -6.46 7.56 -2.89
CA CYS A 146 -5.46 8.63 -2.79
C CYS A 146 -6.12 10.02 -2.69
N ASN A 147 -7.17 10.27 -3.45
CA ASN A 147 -7.91 11.53 -3.44
C ASN A 147 -8.57 11.77 -2.07
N VAL A 148 -9.16 10.71 -1.47
CA VAL A 148 -9.80 10.77 -0.15
C VAL A 148 -8.84 11.29 0.93
N LEU A 149 -7.54 11.08 0.80
CA LEU A 149 -6.54 11.61 1.72
C LEU A 149 -6.48 13.15 1.77
N THR A 150 -6.91 13.83 0.70
CA THR A 150 -6.99 15.30 0.64
C THR A 150 -8.23 15.86 1.34
N THR A 151 -9.18 15.01 1.70
CA THR A 151 -10.40 15.43 2.40
C THR A 151 -10.13 15.75 3.87
N LEU A 152 -11.05 16.50 4.47
CA LEU A 152 -10.99 16.94 5.87
C LEU A 152 -10.77 15.81 6.89
N VAL A 153 -11.16 14.57 6.56
CA VAL A 153 -11.05 13.42 7.47
C VAL A 153 -9.59 13.02 7.69
N PHE A 154 -8.78 13.01 6.62
CA PHE A 154 -7.38 12.59 6.65
C PHE A 154 -6.43 13.78 6.72
N ASP A 155 -6.75 14.82 5.96
CA ASP A 155 -6.04 16.10 5.84
C ASP A 155 -4.53 15.88 5.64
N LEU A 156 -4.11 15.51 4.43
CA LEU A 156 -2.68 15.40 4.08
C LEU A 156 -1.90 16.69 4.34
N GLY A 157 -2.56 17.85 4.16
CA GLY A 157 -1.94 19.16 4.27
C GLY A 157 -1.29 19.39 5.63
N ARG A 158 -1.89 18.90 6.73
CA ARG A 158 -1.31 19.03 8.08
C ARG A 158 0.03 18.31 8.26
N PHE A 159 0.34 17.35 7.38
CA PHE A 159 1.61 16.62 7.37
C PHE A 159 2.64 17.23 6.41
N GLY A 160 2.29 18.31 5.71
CA GLY A 160 3.12 18.90 4.66
C GLY A 160 3.15 18.06 3.39
N ILE A 161 2.13 17.20 3.18
CA ILE A 161 2.00 16.36 1.98
C ILE A 161 0.91 16.95 1.11
N ASP A 162 1.13 17.01 -0.21
CA ASP A 162 0.14 17.52 -1.15
C ASP A 162 0.32 16.93 -2.54
N PHE A 163 -0.76 16.90 -3.32
CA PHE A 163 -0.72 16.47 -4.71
C PHE A 163 -0.63 17.66 -5.66
N VAL A 164 0.45 17.73 -6.43
CA VAL A 164 0.68 18.80 -7.41
C VAL A 164 0.26 18.36 -8.82
N ALA A 165 -0.12 19.32 -9.65
CA ALA A 165 -0.57 19.05 -11.02
C ALA A 165 0.59 18.73 -11.97
N SER A 166 1.73 19.39 -11.80
CA SER A 166 2.89 19.25 -12.69
C SER A 166 3.95 18.36 -12.05
N PRO A 167 4.51 17.36 -12.76
CA PRO A 167 5.67 16.61 -12.28
C PRO A 167 6.90 17.50 -12.01
N ARG A 168 7.01 18.65 -12.69
CA ARG A 168 8.10 19.61 -12.49
C ARG A 168 8.08 20.29 -11.12
N HIS A 169 6.94 20.25 -10.43
CA HIS A 169 6.79 20.78 -9.07
C HIS A 169 6.73 19.66 -8.02
N ALA A 170 6.92 18.41 -8.43
CA ALA A 170 6.80 17.26 -7.54
C ALA A 170 8.17 16.84 -7.01
N ASP A 171 8.20 16.46 -5.74
CA ASP A 171 9.28 15.77 -5.05
C ASP A 171 9.25 14.25 -5.31
N GLY A 172 8.22 13.75 -5.99
CA GLY A 172 8.07 12.33 -6.28
C GLY A 172 6.78 11.98 -7.00
N LEU A 173 6.71 10.73 -7.45
CA LEU A 173 5.57 10.16 -8.14
C LEU A 173 4.85 9.13 -7.27
N LEU A 174 3.52 9.21 -7.22
CA LEU A 174 2.66 8.18 -6.69
C LEU A 174 1.94 7.50 -7.86
N ILE A 175 2.33 6.27 -8.16
CA ILE A 175 1.91 5.55 -9.37
C ILE A 175 0.85 4.51 -9.00
N THR A 176 -0.24 4.51 -9.77
CA THR A 176 -1.34 3.53 -9.67
C THR A 176 -1.61 2.91 -11.04
N GLY A 177 -2.21 1.71 -11.05
CA GLY A 177 -2.60 1.01 -12.28
C GLY A 177 -1.57 0.00 -12.81
N PRO A 178 -1.94 -0.80 -13.82
CA PRO A 178 -1.15 -1.93 -14.34
C PRO A 178 -0.12 -1.53 -15.40
N ILE A 179 -0.04 -0.25 -15.78
CA ILE A 179 0.94 0.28 -16.73
C ILE A 179 0.83 -0.44 -18.09
N PRO A 180 -0.25 -0.20 -18.86
CA PRO A 180 -0.37 -0.73 -20.21
C PRO A 180 0.72 -0.13 -21.12
N GLU A 181 1.06 -0.83 -22.21
CA GLU A 181 2.19 -0.43 -23.06
C GLU A 181 2.04 0.97 -23.64
N ASN A 182 0.82 1.38 -23.97
CA ASN A 182 0.52 2.73 -24.45
C ASN A 182 0.78 3.82 -23.38
N MET A 183 0.76 3.49 -22.09
CA MET A 183 1.09 4.41 -21.00
C MET A 183 2.57 4.44 -20.64
N ARG A 184 3.38 3.52 -21.18
CA ARG A 184 4.80 3.38 -20.83
C ARG A 184 5.57 4.67 -21.05
N GLN A 185 5.47 5.24 -22.25
CA GLN A 185 6.26 6.43 -22.62
C GLN A 185 5.85 7.64 -21.78
N ALA A 186 4.54 7.87 -21.61
CA ALA A 186 4.03 8.97 -20.80
C ALA A 186 4.52 8.90 -19.34
N LEU A 187 4.59 7.70 -18.77
CA LEU A 187 5.09 7.50 -17.41
C LEU A 187 6.60 7.77 -17.31
N VAL A 188 7.39 7.31 -18.30
CA VAL A 188 8.83 7.59 -18.37
C VAL A 188 9.09 9.09 -18.53
N ASP A 189 8.37 9.77 -19.42
CA ASP A 189 8.51 11.22 -19.62
C ASP A 189 8.13 12.01 -18.36
N THR A 190 7.10 11.54 -17.64
CA THR A 190 6.70 12.14 -16.36
C THR A 190 7.78 12.00 -15.31
N LEU A 191 8.42 10.83 -15.21
CA LEU A 191 9.56 10.62 -14.31
C LEU A 191 10.72 11.53 -14.71
N THR A 192 11.11 11.56 -15.99
CA THR A 192 12.18 12.42 -16.50
C THR A 192 11.92 13.91 -16.23
N ALA A 193 10.67 14.36 -16.28
CA ALA A 193 10.28 15.73 -15.98
C ALA A 193 10.26 16.06 -14.47
N THR A 194 10.36 15.06 -13.60
CA THR A 194 10.39 15.22 -12.14
C THR A 194 11.85 15.48 -11.68
N PRO A 195 12.14 16.59 -10.97
CA PRO A 195 13.48 16.91 -10.52
C PRO A 195 14.08 15.86 -9.57
N GLU A 196 15.40 15.68 -9.59
CA GLU A 196 16.11 14.94 -8.55
C GLU A 196 16.46 15.87 -7.37
N PRO A 197 16.51 15.38 -6.12
CA PRO A 197 16.14 14.03 -5.69
C PRO A 197 14.62 13.80 -5.77
N ARG A 198 14.20 12.58 -6.15
CA ARG A 198 12.77 12.19 -6.18
C ARG A 198 12.48 10.85 -5.51
N VAL A 199 11.23 10.66 -5.07
CA VAL A 199 10.70 9.38 -4.57
C VAL A 199 9.71 8.75 -5.54
N VAL A 200 9.79 7.44 -5.74
CA VAL A 200 8.83 6.67 -6.55
C VAL A 200 8.01 5.71 -5.66
N ILE A 201 6.70 5.92 -5.61
CA ILE A 201 5.79 5.17 -4.75
C ILE A 201 4.83 4.34 -5.61
N ALA A 202 4.81 3.03 -5.41
CA ALA A 202 3.89 2.11 -6.07
C ALA A 202 2.69 1.81 -5.17
N VAL A 203 1.49 2.19 -5.60
CA VAL A 203 0.26 2.01 -4.82
C VAL A 203 -0.68 1.02 -5.48
N GLY A 204 -0.94 -0.07 -4.77
CA GLY A 204 -1.80 -1.17 -5.18
C GLY A 204 -1.08 -2.29 -5.95
N ALA A 205 -1.67 -3.48 -5.92
CA ALA A 205 -1.10 -4.68 -6.51
C ALA A 205 -0.79 -4.50 -8.01
N CYS A 206 -1.62 -3.75 -8.75
CA CYS A 206 -1.40 -3.47 -10.17
C CYS A 206 -0.10 -2.68 -10.40
N ALA A 207 0.16 -1.64 -9.61
CA ALA A 207 1.38 -0.82 -9.76
C ALA A 207 2.63 -1.58 -9.28
N ILE A 208 2.48 -2.45 -8.28
CA ILE A 208 3.60 -3.21 -7.70
C ILE A 208 4.03 -4.36 -8.63
N SER A 209 3.08 -5.10 -9.21
CA SER A 209 3.36 -6.39 -9.87
C SER A 209 2.57 -6.65 -11.17
N GLY A 210 1.79 -5.68 -11.64
CA GLY A 210 0.81 -5.86 -12.73
C GLY A 210 -0.55 -6.40 -12.24
N GLY A 211 -0.61 -6.92 -11.00
CA GLY A 211 -1.86 -7.37 -10.37
C GLY A 211 -2.60 -8.41 -11.21
N LEU A 212 -3.91 -8.20 -11.42
CA LEU A 212 -4.75 -9.07 -12.25
C LEU A 212 -4.34 -9.08 -13.73
N PHE A 213 -3.60 -8.08 -14.19
CA PHE A 213 -3.19 -7.92 -15.59
C PHE A 213 -1.78 -8.47 -15.87
N ARG A 214 -1.11 -9.07 -14.87
CA ARG A 214 0.27 -9.53 -14.98
C ARG A 214 0.53 -10.50 -16.12
N SER A 215 -0.44 -11.34 -16.49
CA SER A 215 -0.34 -12.29 -17.60
C SER A 215 -0.69 -11.69 -18.97
N SER A 216 -1.18 -10.45 -19.01
CA SER A 216 -1.54 -9.78 -20.25
C SER A 216 -0.29 -9.26 -20.95
N PRO A 217 -0.09 -9.56 -22.26
CA PRO A 217 1.04 -9.01 -23.01
C PRO A 217 0.93 -7.49 -23.23
N LEU A 218 -0.26 -6.91 -23.00
CA LEU A 218 -0.53 -5.48 -23.16
C LEU A 218 -0.16 -4.66 -21.92
N CYS A 219 0.11 -5.31 -20.78
CA CYS A 219 0.43 -4.65 -19.52
C CYS A 219 1.84 -5.01 -19.06
N ARG A 220 2.49 -4.08 -18.36
CA ARG A 220 3.77 -4.33 -17.72
C ARG A 220 3.55 -5.02 -16.37
N THR A 221 4.61 -5.64 -15.86
CA THR A 221 4.58 -6.43 -14.62
C THR A 221 4.81 -5.57 -13.37
N GLY A 222 4.32 -4.33 -13.38
CA GLY A 222 4.51 -3.33 -12.33
C GLY A 222 5.59 -2.30 -12.66
N VAL A 223 5.71 -1.28 -11.82
CA VAL A 223 6.57 -0.11 -12.06
C VAL A 223 8.05 -0.46 -12.13
N GLN A 224 8.49 -1.48 -11.39
CA GLN A 224 9.88 -1.90 -11.34
C GLN A 224 10.42 -2.42 -12.67
N SER A 225 9.56 -2.82 -13.62
CA SER A 225 10.02 -3.18 -14.96
C SER A 225 10.49 -1.97 -15.79
N LEU A 226 10.22 -0.74 -15.34
CA LEU A 226 10.59 0.50 -16.01
C LEU A 226 11.68 1.24 -15.25
N PHE A 227 11.52 1.38 -13.93
CA PHE A 227 12.47 2.08 -13.06
C PHE A 227 12.29 1.66 -11.60
N PRO A 228 13.32 1.83 -10.74
CA PRO A 228 13.24 1.48 -9.33
C PRO A 228 12.10 2.21 -8.61
N ALA A 229 11.33 1.47 -7.81
CA ALA A 229 10.40 2.04 -6.84
C ALA A 229 10.98 1.98 -5.44
N ASP A 230 10.66 3.00 -4.65
CA ASP A 230 11.20 3.25 -3.33
C ASP A 230 10.28 2.78 -2.20
N LEU A 231 8.98 2.85 -2.42
CA LEU A 231 7.95 2.50 -1.45
C LEU A 231 6.83 1.74 -2.14
N PHE A 232 6.44 0.62 -1.54
CA PHE A 232 5.36 -0.23 -2.03
C PHE A 232 4.22 -0.26 -1.03
N VAL A 233 3.02 0.04 -1.51
CA VAL A 233 1.79 0.10 -0.70
C VAL A 233 0.83 -0.98 -1.21
N PRO A 234 0.79 -2.18 -0.59
CA PRO A 234 -0.01 -3.30 -1.10
C PRO A 234 -1.51 -3.10 -0.86
N GLY A 235 -2.33 -3.68 -1.74
CA GLY A 235 -3.79 -3.64 -1.67
C GLY A 235 -4.49 -3.60 -3.03
N CYS A 236 -5.80 -3.81 -3.06
CA CYS A 236 -6.60 -3.78 -4.29
C CYS A 236 -8.05 -3.28 -4.04
N PRO A 237 -8.25 -1.95 -3.86
CA PRO A 237 -7.21 -0.94 -3.60
C PRO A 237 -6.67 -1.02 -2.15
N PRO A 238 -5.49 -0.44 -1.86
CA PRO A 238 -5.04 -0.23 -0.50
C PRO A 238 -5.99 0.71 0.24
N ASN A 239 -6.30 0.41 1.50
CA ASN A 239 -7.14 1.29 2.30
C ASN A 239 -6.48 2.68 2.47
N PRO A 240 -7.23 3.79 2.52
CA PRO A 240 -6.67 5.12 2.74
C PRO A 240 -5.75 5.21 3.98
N TRP A 241 -6.06 4.50 5.07
CA TRP A 241 -5.18 4.43 6.24
C TRP A 241 -3.82 3.81 5.93
N THR A 242 -3.78 2.75 5.11
CA THR A 242 -2.56 2.11 4.63
C THR A 242 -1.72 3.08 3.80
N ILE A 243 -2.36 3.84 2.89
CA ILE A 243 -1.66 4.81 2.05
C ILE A 243 -1.11 5.95 2.92
N LEU A 244 -1.91 6.52 3.82
CA LEU A 244 -1.48 7.59 4.72
C LEU A 244 -0.30 7.15 5.59
N ASP A 245 -0.37 5.97 6.19
CA ASP A 245 0.73 5.45 7.00
C ASP A 245 2.02 5.29 6.18
N ALA A 246 1.91 4.79 4.94
CA ALA A 246 3.05 4.65 4.04
C ALA A 246 3.69 6.01 3.70
N LEU A 247 2.90 7.06 3.51
CA LEU A 247 3.43 8.41 3.27
C LEU A 247 4.06 9.00 4.54
N LEU A 248 3.50 8.72 5.72
CA LEU A 248 4.09 9.14 6.99
C LEU A 248 5.37 8.37 7.34
N SER A 249 5.48 7.11 6.91
CA SER A 249 6.69 6.32 7.11
C SER A 249 7.86 6.91 6.33
N LEU A 250 7.66 7.41 5.10
CA LEU A 250 8.66 8.18 4.34
C LEU A 250 9.18 9.40 5.10
N GLN A 251 8.31 10.09 5.85
CA GLN A 251 8.69 11.23 6.66
C GLN A 251 9.32 10.86 8.01
N GLY A 252 9.39 9.57 8.36
CA GLY A 252 9.81 9.08 9.69
C GLY A 252 8.81 9.42 10.80
N ARG A 253 7.53 9.58 10.46
CA ARG A 253 6.45 9.96 11.39
C ARG A 253 5.53 8.80 11.77
N ASN A 254 5.78 7.62 11.25
CA ASN A 254 5.16 6.37 11.70
C ASN A 254 5.57 6.10 13.15
N ARG A 255 4.72 6.48 14.12
CA ARG A 255 5.05 6.34 15.54
C ARG A 255 5.17 4.85 15.90
N THR A 256 6.39 4.38 16.13
CA THR A 256 6.69 3.19 16.94
C THR A 256 6.46 3.52 18.42
N ARG A 257 5.21 3.74 18.82
CA ARG A 257 4.81 3.66 20.23
C ARG A 257 3.46 2.98 20.34
N VAL A 258 3.49 1.66 20.42
CA VAL A 258 2.59 0.96 21.34
C VAL A 258 3.10 1.36 22.73
N SER A 259 2.52 2.41 23.31
CA SER A 259 2.79 2.79 24.69
C SER A 259 1.44 2.92 25.40
N GLY A 260 1.18 1.97 26.30
CA GLY A 260 -0.05 1.84 27.08
C GLY A 260 -0.56 0.42 27.00
#